data_AF-A0A357SZS5-F1
#
_entry.id   AF-A0A357SZS5-F1
#
_cell.length_a   1.000
_cell.length_b   1.000
_cell.length_c   1.000
_cell.angle_alpha   90.00
_cell.angle_beta   90.00
_cell.angle_gamma   90.00
#
_symmetry.space_group_name_H-M   'P 1'
#
loop_
_entity.id
_entity.type
_entity.pdbx_description
1 polymer ?
#
loop_
_entity_poly.entity_id
_entity_poly.type
_entity_poly.pdbx_seq_one_letter_code
_entity_poly.pdbx_strand_id
1 'polypeptide(L)'
;MKKVLLLVLVFSLGIGLFNISYASGPVSIRMSNWLEMEAATQNIFKQMIAEFEKQNPKIKVETVGIPFNQYKDQVLIMNSSGDAPDVIMGNSQMMVAFNGAKALAPLKGLLSSTTIADIFPNNLQGTAFNGEVKAISWAP
;
A
#
# COMPACT_ATOMS: atom_id res chain seq x y z
N MET A 1 -10.50 -5.73 12.85
CA MET A 1 -10.07 -4.37 13.24
C MET A 1 -8.76 -4.46 14.02
N LYS A 2 -7.61 -4.20 13.40
CA LYS A 2 -6.32 -4.17 14.12
C LYS A 2 -6.01 -2.70 14.43
N LYS A 3 -6.15 -2.31 15.69
CA LYS A 3 -5.68 -1.02 16.21
C LYS A 3 -4.37 -1.31 16.95
N VAL A 4 -3.27 -0.72 16.51
CA VAL A 4 -2.04 -0.65 17.32
C VAL A 4 -1.57 0.80 17.30
N LEU A 5 -1.73 1.45 18.45
CA LEU A 5 -1.18 2.77 18.76
C LEU A 5 -0.08 2.52 19.79
N LEU A 6 1.16 2.89 19.50
CA LEU A 6 2.26 2.88 20.46
C LEU A 6 3.04 4.18 20.34
N LEU A 7 2.80 5.05 21.32
CA LEU A 7 3.45 6.34 21.52
C LEU A 7 4.33 6.15 22.75
N VAL A 8 5.65 6.12 22.58
CA VAL A 8 6.60 6.07 23.71
C VAL A 8 7.50 7.30 23.61
N LEU A 9 7.20 8.29 24.47
CA LEU A 9 8.10 9.36 24.88
C LEU A 9 9.12 8.77 25.84
N VAL A 10 10.42 8.82 25.53
CA VAL A 10 11.48 8.55 26.51
C VAL A 10 12.37 9.78 26.65
N PHE A 11 12.20 10.46 27.78
CA PHE A 11 13.14 11.41 28.34
C PHE A 11 14.41 10.65 28.77
N SER A 12 15.54 11.26 28.45
CA SER A 12 16.90 10.75 28.55
C SER A 12 17.45 10.56 29.98
N LEU A 13 18.51 9.75 30.06
CA LEU A 13 19.44 9.45 31.17
C LEU A 13 19.07 8.32 32.13
N GLY A 14 19.70 7.16 31.92
CA GLY A 14 19.83 6.10 32.93
C GLY A 14 20.26 4.78 32.32
N ILE A 15 21.52 4.40 32.53
CA ILE A 15 22.19 3.20 32.01
C ILE A 15 21.39 1.92 32.31
N GLY A 16 21.09 1.17 31.26
CA GLY A 16 20.57 -0.20 31.32
C GLY A 16 20.57 -0.80 29.93
N LEU A 17 21.43 -1.78 29.69
CA LEU A 17 21.56 -2.56 28.46
C LEU A 17 20.26 -3.31 28.16
N PHE A 18 19.25 -2.62 27.62
CA PHE A 18 18.19 -3.27 26.87
C PHE A 18 18.65 -3.40 25.43
N ASN A 19 19.19 -4.57 25.11
CA ASN A 19 19.09 -5.08 23.75
C ASN A 19 17.60 -5.19 23.45
N ILE A 20 17.02 -4.12 22.91
CA ILE A 20 15.75 -4.21 22.21
C ILE A 20 16.05 -5.06 20.99
N SER A 21 15.82 -6.36 21.10
CA SER A 21 15.59 -7.20 19.95
C SER A 21 14.36 -6.65 19.26
N TYR A 22 14.56 -5.69 18.35
CA TYR A 22 13.62 -5.48 17.27
C TYR A 22 13.48 -6.85 16.62
N ALA A 23 12.32 -7.48 16.76
CA ALA A 23 11.95 -8.62 15.94
C ALA A 23 11.85 -8.13 14.48
N SER A 24 13.02 -7.94 13.86
CA SER A 24 13.23 -7.45 12.51
C SER A 24 13.23 -8.66 11.57
N GLY A 25 12.20 -9.50 11.70
CA GLY A 25 11.95 -10.55 10.71
C GLY A 25 11.60 -9.94 9.35
N PRO A 26 11.74 -10.70 8.26
CA PRO A 26 11.27 -10.27 6.95
C PRO A 26 9.80 -9.85 7.02
N VAL A 27 9.47 -8.68 6.46
CA VAL A 27 8.11 -8.18 6.29
C VAL A 27 7.61 -8.65 4.94
N SER A 28 6.49 -9.38 4.89
CA SER A 28 5.81 -9.70 3.64
C SER A 28 4.66 -8.73 3.40
N ILE A 29 4.55 -8.21 2.19
CA ILE A 29 3.49 -7.29 1.74
C ILE A 29 2.76 -7.95 0.58
N ARG A 30 1.45 -8.19 0.72
CA ARG A 30 0.61 -8.68 -0.39
C ARG A 30 0.13 -7.51 -1.25
N MET A 31 0.43 -7.57 -2.55
CA MET A 31 0.03 -6.55 -3.51
C MET A 31 -0.79 -7.13 -4.66
N SER A 32 -2.06 -6.74 -4.78
CA SER A 32 -2.85 -7.12 -5.97
C SER A 32 -2.63 -6.17 -7.13
N ASN A 33 -2.50 -6.73 -8.32
CA ASN A 33 -2.18 -5.99 -9.53
C ASN A 33 -2.79 -6.67 -10.78
N TRP A 34 -2.98 -5.93 -11.87
CA TRP A 34 -3.31 -6.52 -13.18
C TRP A 34 -2.14 -6.55 -14.16
N LEU A 35 -1.07 -5.81 -13.91
CA LEU A 35 0.10 -5.68 -14.80
C LEU A 35 0.81 -7.02 -15.01
N GLU A 36 0.88 -7.85 -13.97
CA GLU A 36 1.46 -9.18 -14.02
C GLU A 36 0.73 -10.10 -15.01
N MET A 37 -0.54 -9.83 -15.29
CA MET A 37 -1.40 -10.61 -16.17
C MET A 37 -1.37 -10.12 -17.62
N GLU A 38 -0.73 -8.99 -17.91
CA GLU A 38 -0.69 -8.39 -19.24
C GLU A 38 0.70 -8.51 -19.87
N ALA A 39 0.79 -9.11 -21.06
CA ALA A 39 2.07 -9.35 -21.73
C ALA A 39 2.90 -8.06 -21.93
N ALA A 40 2.24 -6.91 -22.15
CA ALA A 40 2.90 -5.63 -22.34
C ALA A 40 3.56 -5.06 -21.07
N THR A 41 3.05 -5.41 -19.89
CA THR A 41 3.48 -4.80 -18.62
C THR A 41 4.10 -5.81 -17.64
N GLN A 42 3.90 -7.11 -17.85
CA GLN A 42 4.38 -8.16 -16.94
C GLN A 42 5.89 -8.11 -16.69
N ASN A 43 6.69 -7.94 -17.73
CA ASN A 43 8.16 -7.95 -17.60
C ASN A 43 8.66 -6.73 -16.82
N ILE A 44 8.16 -5.53 -17.12
CA ILE A 44 8.56 -4.32 -16.42
C ILE A 44 8.07 -4.34 -14.96
N PHE A 45 6.85 -4.85 -14.71
CA PHE A 45 6.33 -4.98 -13.35
C PHE A 45 7.20 -5.92 -12.50
N LYS A 46 7.58 -7.09 -13.02
CA LYS A 46 8.50 -8.01 -12.32
C LYS A 46 9.85 -7.38 -12.01
N GLN A 47 10.40 -6.59 -12.93
CA GLN A 47 11.66 -5.86 -12.71
C GLN A 47 11.50 -4.78 -11.63
N MET A 48 10.39 -4.05 -11.60
CA MET A 48 10.10 -3.06 -10.55
C MET A 48 10.05 -3.70 -9.17
N ILE A 49 9.35 -4.83 -9.03
CA ILE A 49 9.30 -5.58 -7.76
C ILE A 49 10.70 -6.06 -7.35
N ALA A 50 11.46 -6.65 -8.29
CA ALA A 50 12.79 -7.16 -8.00
C ALA A 50 13.76 -6.05 -7.54
N GLU A 51 13.75 -4.89 -8.19
CA GLU A 51 14.59 -3.76 -7.80
C GLU A 51 14.15 -3.16 -6.46
N PHE A 52 12.84 -3.09 -6.19
CA PHE A 52 12.33 -2.70 -4.88
C PHE A 52 12.81 -3.63 -3.77
N GLU A 53 12.69 -4.95 -3.94
CA GLU A 53 13.14 -5.93 -2.94
C GLU A 53 14.66 -5.90 -2.74
N LYS A 54 15.44 -5.68 -3.81
CA LYS A 54 16.90 -5.51 -3.73
C LYS A 54 17.30 -4.29 -2.91
N GLN A 55 16.58 -3.17 -3.06
CA GLN A 55 16.80 -1.96 -2.26
C GLN A 55 16.26 -2.08 -0.83
N ASN A 56 15.32 -3.01 -0.61
CA ASN A 56 14.65 -3.22 0.66
C ASN A 56 14.76 -4.70 1.09
N PRO A 57 15.95 -5.20 1.48
CA PRO A 57 16.20 -6.64 1.67
C PRO A 57 15.40 -7.28 2.81
N LYS A 58 14.73 -6.49 3.63
CA LYS A 58 13.83 -6.95 4.70
C LYS A 58 12.36 -7.04 4.25
N ILE A 59 12.04 -6.60 3.04
CA ILE A 59 10.68 -6.57 2.51
C ILE A 59 10.58 -7.57 1.36
N LYS A 60 9.59 -8.45 1.44
CA LYS A 60 9.17 -9.33 0.37
C LYS A 60 7.81 -8.86 -0.15
N VAL A 61 7.65 -8.80 -1.46
CA VAL A 61 6.35 -8.50 -2.08
C VAL A 61 5.76 -9.79 -2.64
N GLU A 62 4.59 -10.15 -2.12
CA GLU A 62 3.77 -11.24 -2.61
C GLU A 62 2.73 -10.67 -3.59
N THR A 63 2.90 -10.95 -4.89
CA THR A 63 2.00 -10.41 -5.90
C THR A 63 0.75 -11.27 -6.07
N VAL A 64 -0.40 -10.61 -6.20
CA VAL A 64 -1.69 -11.23 -6.51
C VAL A 64 -2.15 -10.71 -7.88
N GLY A 65 -1.75 -11.43 -8.94
CA GLY A 65 -2.12 -11.10 -10.32
C GLY A 65 -3.59 -11.40 -10.60
N ILE A 66 -4.36 -10.38 -11.03
CA ILE A 66 -5.78 -10.50 -11.35
C ILE A 66 -6.05 -9.83 -12.72
N PRO A 67 -6.68 -10.51 -13.69
CA PRO A 67 -7.04 -9.90 -14.97
C PRO A 67 -7.85 -8.61 -14.80
N PHE A 68 -7.53 -7.56 -15.58
CA PHE A 68 -8.12 -6.23 -15.43
C PHE A 68 -9.66 -6.23 -15.42
N ASN A 69 -10.28 -7.03 -16.30
CA ASN A 69 -11.74 -7.14 -16.40
C ASN A 69 -12.42 -7.70 -15.14
N GLN A 70 -11.69 -8.43 -14.31
CA GLN A 70 -12.17 -9.03 -13.06
C GLN A 70 -11.65 -8.28 -11.83
N TYR A 71 -10.69 -7.37 -12.01
CA TYR A 71 -9.87 -6.81 -10.95
C TYR A 71 -10.71 -6.16 -9.84
N LYS A 72 -11.60 -5.23 -10.22
CA LYS A 72 -12.45 -4.50 -9.27
C LYS A 72 -13.30 -5.47 -8.43
N ASP A 73 -13.96 -6.42 -9.08
CA ASP A 73 -14.90 -7.31 -8.40
C ASP A 73 -14.17 -8.29 -7.48
N GLN A 74 -13.02 -8.83 -7.91
CA GLN A 74 -12.20 -9.72 -7.08
C GLN A 74 -11.60 -9.00 -5.86
N VAL A 75 -11.14 -7.75 -6.02
CA VAL A 75 -10.66 -6.96 -4.87
C VAL A 75 -11.78 -6.70 -3.87
N LEU A 76 -12.99 -6.39 -4.34
CA LEU A 76 -14.15 -6.20 -3.45
C LEU A 76 -14.56 -7.49 -2.74
N ILE A 77 -14.52 -8.63 -3.43
CA ILE A 77 -14.77 -9.96 -2.84
C ILE A 77 -13.74 -10.24 -1.74
N MET A 78 -12.45 -10.15 -2.04
CA MET A 78 -11.35 -10.33 -1.07
C MET A 78 -11.49 -9.41 0.14
N ASN A 79 -11.87 -8.15 -0.08
CA ASN A 79 -12.12 -7.21 1.01
C ASN A 79 -13.30 -7.64 1.90
N SER A 80 -14.42 -8.05 1.30
CA SER A 80 -15.60 -8.50 2.05
C SER A 80 -15.39 -9.83 2.78
N SER A 81 -14.52 -10.71 2.28
CA SER A 81 -14.19 -12.00 2.91
C SER A 81 -13.13 -11.87 4.02
N GLY A 82 -12.52 -10.69 4.18
CA GLY A 82 -11.47 -10.45 5.16
C GLY A 82 -10.07 -10.92 4.72
N ASP A 83 -9.87 -11.18 3.42
CA ASP A 83 -8.58 -11.55 2.81
C ASP A 83 -8.05 -10.46 1.86
N ALA A 84 -8.25 -9.19 2.21
CA ALA A 84 -7.75 -8.07 1.42
C ALA A 84 -6.20 -8.08 1.36
N PRO A 85 -5.60 -7.82 0.18
CA PRO A 85 -4.19 -7.48 0.07
C PRO A 85 -3.86 -6.19 0.86
N ASP A 86 -2.59 -6.05 1.28
CA ASP A 86 -2.10 -4.85 1.96
C ASP A 86 -2.06 -3.63 1.03
N VAL A 87 -1.73 -3.88 -0.25
CA VAL A 87 -1.68 -2.87 -1.31
C VAL A 87 -2.54 -3.34 -2.48
N ILE A 88 -3.44 -2.47 -2.92
CA ILE A 88 -4.24 -2.72 -4.12
C ILE A 88 -3.94 -1.65 -5.17
N MET A 89 -3.84 -2.05 -6.43
CA MET A 89 -3.91 -1.11 -7.53
C MET A 89 -5.33 -0.55 -7.68
N GLY A 90 -5.44 0.59 -8.33
CA GLY A 90 -6.72 1.19 -8.67
C GLY A 90 -6.58 2.17 -9.82
N ASN A 91 -7.70 2.45 -10.47
CA ASN A 91 -7.85 3.57 -11.39
C ASN A 91 -9.01 4.45 -10.93
N SER A 92 -9.16 5.63 -11.53
CA SER A 92 -10.19 6.61 -11.16
C SER A 92 -11.62 6.04 -11.13
N GLN A 93 -11.94 5.08 -11.99
CA GLN A 93 -13.27 4.46 -12.07
C GLN A 93 -13.55 3.48 -10.91
N MET A 94 -12.51 2.87 -10.34
CA MET A 94 -12.65 1.89 -9.25
C MET A 94 -12.65 2.55 -7.87
N MET A 95 -12.05 3.74 -7.74
CA MET A 95 -11.82 4.39 -6.44
C MET A 95 -13.10 4.63 -5.64
N VAL A 96 -14.20 5.03 -6.29
CA VAL A 96 -15.49 5.23 -5.62
C VAL A 96 -16.01 3.93 -5.01
N ALA A 97 -15.91 2.81 -5.73
CA ALA A 97 -16.34 1.51 -5.25
C ALA A 97 -15.47 1.02 -4.08
N PHE A 98 -14.15 1.14 -4.20
CA PHE A 98 -13.21 0.75 -3.14
C PHE A 98 -13.39 1.59 -1.87
N ASN A 99 -13.58 2.90 -2.00
CA ASN A 99 -13.89 3.76 -0.86
C ASN A 99 -15.24 3.42 -0.22
N GLY A 100 -16.29 3.20 -1.04
CA GLY A 100 -17.62 2.81 -0.57
C GLY A 100 -17.62 1.48 0.20
N ALA A 101 -16.79 0.53 -0.24
CA ALA A 101 -16.56 -0.75 0.44
C ALA A 101 -15.60 -0.66 1.63
N LYS A 102 -15.11 0.54 1.97
CA LYS A 102 -14.13 0.80 3.04
C LYS A 102 -12.82 0.00 2.87
N ALA A 103 -12.44 -0.30 1.63
CA ALA A 103 -11.21 -1.01 1.29
C ALA A 103 -9.96 -0.12 1.34
N LEU A 104 -10.14 1.21 1.49
CA LEU A 104 -9.05 2.18 1.43
C LEU A 104 -8.83 2.86 2.79
N ALA A 105 -7.62 2.69 3.32
CA ALA A 105 -7.16 3.40 4.50
C ALA A 105 -6.67 4.82 4.14
N PRO A 106 -6.82 5.81 5.03
CA PRO A 106 -6.17 7.10 4.89
C PRO A 106 -4.65 6.94 4.88
N LEU A 107 -3.96 7.69 4.03
CA LEU A 107 -2.49 7.66 3.93
C LEU A 107 -1.80 8.71 4.81
N LYS A 108 -2.58 9.51 5.56
CA LYS A 108 -2.05 10.51 6.49
C LYS A 108 -1.16 9.83 7.54
N GLY A 109 0.08 10.29 7.65
CA GLY A 109 1.07 9.74 8.58
C GLY A 109 1.83 8.52 8.05
N LEU A 110 1.44 7.96 6.91
CA LEU A 110 2.21 6.94 6.18
C LEU A 110 3.11 7.56 5.12
N LEU A 111 2.66 8.68 4.52
CA LEU A 111 3.43 9.43 3.54
C LEU A 111 3.99 10.71 4.17
N SER A 112 5.19 11.08 3.74
CA SER A 112 5.74 12.40 4.04
C SER A 112 4.86 13.49 3.41
N SER A 113 4.80 14.67 4.03
CA SER A 113 4.08 15.81 3.46
C SER A 113 4.63 16.20 2.08
N THR A 114 5.94 16.01 1.86
CA THR A 114 6.60 16.23 0.57
C THR A 114 6.11 15.24 -0.50
N THR A 115 5.93 13.96 -0.16
CA THR A 115 5.37 12.97 -1.09
C THR A 115 3.93 13.28 -1.47
N ILE A 116 3.12 13.76 -0.52
CA ILE A 116 1.73 14.16 -0.80
C ILE A 116 1.69 15.41 -1.70
N ALA A 117 2.58 16.38 -1.46
CA ALA A 117 2.65 17.61 -2.24
C ALA A 117 3.15 17.40 -3.68
N ASP A 118 3.89 16.32 -3.95
CA ASP A 118 4.39 15.95 -5.27
C ASP A 118 3.31 15.29 -6.16
N ILE A 119 2.16 14.91 -5.60
CA ILE A 119 1.04 14.38 -6.38
C ILE A 119 0.43 15.52 -7.19
N PHE A 120 0.37 15.37 -8.52
CA PHE A 120 -0.27 16.35 -9.40
C PHE A 120 -1.67 16.72 -8.90
N PRO A 121 -2.04 18.02 -8.83
CA PRO A 121 -3.32 18.45 -8.27
C PRO A 121 -4.55 17.79 -8.88
N ASN A 122 -4.51 17.51 -10.19
CA ASN A 122 -5.60 16.82 -10.89
C ASN A 122 -5.76 15.37 -10.42
N ASN A 123 -4.66 14.71 -10.05
CA ASN A 123 -4.66 13.32 -9.58
C ASN A 123 -5.09 13.23 -8.11
N LEU A 124 -4.88 14.28 -7.30
CA LEU A 124 -5.35 14.36 -5.91
C LEU A 124 -6.88 14.28 -5.79
N GLN A 125 -7.63 14.86 -6.74
CA GLN A 125 -9.10 14.80 -6.70
C GLN A 125 -9.63 13.37 -6.83
N GLY A 126 -8.93 12.52 -7.60
CA GLY A 126 -9.30 11.11 -7.78
C GLY A 126 -8.84 10.19 -6.66
N THR A 127 -7.94 10.66 -5.79
CA THR A 127 -7.37 9.84 -4.70
C THR A 127 -7.83 10.28 -3.31
N ALA A 128 -8.51 11.41 -3.19
CA ALA A 128 -9.02 11.93 -1.93
C ALA A 128 -10.51 11.66 -1.72
N PHE A 129 -10.88 11.14 -0.55
CA PHE A 129 -12.26 10.91 -0.15
C PHE A 129 -12.49 11.47 1.25
N ASN A 130 -13.57 12.22 1.46
CA ASN A 130 -13.89 12.87 2.73
C ASN A 130 -12.75 13.76 3.27
N GLY A 131 -12.00 14.42 2.38
CA GLY A 131 -10.85 15.26 2.74
C GLY A 131 -9.57 14.50 3.08
N GLU A 132 -9.56 13.17 2.95
CA GLU A 132 -8.38 12.33 3.22
C GLU A 132 -7.83 11.74 1.93
N VAL A 133 -6.51 11.85 1.72
CA VAL A 133 -5.81 11.15 0.64
C VAL A 133 -5.76 9.65 0.97
N LYS A 134 -6.28 8.81 0.06
CA LYS A 134 -6.41 7.36 0.24
C LYS A 134 -5.69 6.54 -0.84
N ALA A 135 -5.10 7.19 -1.83
CA ALA A 135 -4.28 6.56 -2.86
C ALA A 135 -3.21 7.52 -3.38
N ILE A 136 -2.22 6.97 -4.08
CA ILE A 136 -1.17 7.72 -4.77
C ILE A 136 -1.26 7.37 -6.25
N SER A 137 -1.28 8.39 -7.10
CA SER A 137 -1.10 8.20 -8.55
C SER A 137 0.37 7.87 -8.80
N TRP A 138 0.61 6.72 -9.42
CA TRP A 138 1.95 6.18 -9.69
C TRP A 138 2.26 6.11 -11.19
N ALA A 139 1.26 6.37 -12.02
CA ALA A 139 1.35 6.50 -13.47
C ALA A 139 0.66 7.82 -13.88
N PRO A 140 1.09 8.45 -15.00
CA PRO A 140 0.55 9.71 -15.48
C PRO A 140 -0.96 9.72 -15.68
#